data_AF-A0A7C9ETX0-F1
#
_entry.id   AF-A0A7C9ETX0-F1
#
_cell.length_a   1.000
_cell.length_b   1.000
_cell.length_c   1.000
_cell.angle_alpha   90.00
_cell.angle_beta   90.00
_cell.angle_gamma   90.00
#
_symmetry.space_group_name_H-M   'P 1'
#
loop_
_entity.id
_entity.type
_entity.pdbx_description
1 polymer ?
#
loop_
_entity_poly.entity_id
_entity_poly.type
_entity_poly.pdbx_seq_one_letter_code
_entity_poly.pdbx_strand_id
1 'polypeptide(L)'
;MPQKVATEIIRIQRRFLWSGGQKGKFTPLVKWELVQLPKCKGGLGVGDLVIKNSALLFKWWWRYASEENSLWRRVVVSIHNEDQAILPSWNTSKISGPWQNIKKIIVAQKQTAKTFIQNLQLSMGNGSRIRFWDDC
;
A
#
# COMPACT_ATOMS: atom_id res chain seq x y z
N MET A 1 -4.26 -3.84 -4.68
CA MET A 1 -5.64 -4.18 -5.09
C MET A 1 -6.20 -3.08 -5.99
N PRO A 2 -6.94 -3.42 -7.07
CA PRO A 2 -7.63 -2.44 -7.90
C PRO A 2 -8.72 -1.70 -7.11
N GLN A 3 -8.90 -0.40 -7.39
CA GLN A 3 -9.84 0.45 -6.66
C GLN A 3 -11.28 -0.06 -6.74
N LYS A 4 -11.71 -0.57 -7.90
CA LYS A 4 -13.04 -1.17 -8.08
C LYS A 4 -13.31 -2.32 -7.10
N VAL A 5 -12.31 -3.18 -6.88
CA VAL A 5 -12.44 -4.30 -5.93
C VAL A 5 -12.58 -3.80 -4.51
N ALA A 6 -11.82 -2.76 -4.13
CA ALA A 6 -11.97 -2.12 -2.83
C ALA A 6 -13.37 -1.55 -2.62
N THR A 7 -13.91 -0.86 -3.62
CA THR A 7 -15.26 -0.29 -3.59
C THR A 7 -16.32 -1.39 -3.46
N GLU A 8 -16.18 -2.50 -4.19
CA GLU A 8 -17.10 -3.63 -4.08
C GLU A 8 -17.07 -4.29 -2.71
N ILE A 9 -15.88 -4.48 -2.12
CA ILE A 9 -15.76 -5.01 -0.76
C ILE A 9 -16.40 -4.06 0.25
N ILE A 10 -16.13 -2.75 0.15
CA ILE A 10 -16.76 -1.74 1.02
C ILE A 10 -18.30 -1.76 0.85
N ARG A 11 -18.79 -1.92 -0.38
CA ARG A 11 -20.23 -2.05 -0.67
C ARG A 11 -20.82 -3.28 0.00
N ILE A 12 -20.16 -4.42 -0.07
CA ILE A 12 -20.59 -5.67 0.58
C ILE A 12 -20.60 -5.49 2.11
N GLN A 13 -19.55 -4.91 2.69
CA GLN A 13 -19.47 -4.64 4.13
C GLN A 13 -20.59 -3.71 4.62
N ARG A 14 -20.84 -2.62 3.88
CA ARG A 14 -21.94 -1.68 4.16
C ARG A 14 -23.29 -2.37 4.09
N ARG A 15 -23.52 -3.16 3.05
CA ARG A 15 -24.76 -3.90 2.88
C ARG A 15 -24.96 -4.92 3.99
N PHE A 16 -23.93 -5.68 4.35
CA PHE A 16 -23.99 -6.61 5.47
C PHE A 16 -24.38 -5.89 6.78
N LEU A 17 -23.71 -4.78 7.09
CA LEU A 17 -23.92 -4.05 8.34
C LEU A 17 -25.35 -3.52 8.47
N TRP A 18 -25.91 -2.98 7.39
CA TRP A 18 -27.17 -2.24 7.46
C TRP A 18 -28.38 -2.97 6.89
N SER A 19 -28.18 -3.98 6.05
CA SER A 19 -29.27 -4.74 5.44
C SER A 19 -29.40 -6.16 6.00
N GLY A 20 -28.46 -6.62 6.83
CA GLY A 20 -28.48 -7.98 7.40
C GLY A 20 -28.61 -9.09 6.34
N GLY A 21 -28.20 -8.83 5.10
CA GLY A 21 -28.35 -9.77 3.97
C GLY A 21 -29.69 -9.70 3.22
N GLN A 22 -30.67 -8.89 3.66
CA GLN A 22 -31.95 -8.73 2.98
C GLN A 22 -31.82 -7.93 1.66
N LYS A 23 -32.70 -8.21 0.69
CA LYS A 23 -32.79 -7.47 -0.57
C LYS A 23 -33.71 -6.24 -0.38
N GLY A 24 -33.18 -5.04 -0.56
CA GLY A 24 -33.96 -3.79 -0.43
C GLY A 24 -33.07 -2.54 -0.34
N LYS A 25 -33.69 -1.35 -0.38
CA LYS A 25 -33.02 -0.09 -0.02
C LYS A 25 -32.93 0.01 1.51
N PHE A 26 -31.77 0.37 2.02
CA PHE A 26 -31.58 0.70 3.43
C PHE A 26 -30.99 2.09 3.52
N THR A 27 -31.26 2.78 4.62
CA THR A 27 -30.72 4.11 4.91
C THR A 27 -29.59 3.97 5.94
N PRO A 28 -28.34 4.33 5.63
CA PRO A 28 -27.26 4.30 6.60
C PRO A 28 -27.57 5.26 7.75
N LEU A 29 -27.56 4.78 9.00
CA LEU A 29 -27.79 5.62 10.18
C LEU A 29 -26.53 6.36 10.63
N VAL A 30 -25.36 5.83 10.26
CA VAL A 30 -24.06 6.35 10.68
C VAL A 30 -23.15 6.47 9.47
N LYS A 31 -22.35 7.55 9.42
CA LYS A 31 -21.31 7.75 8.41
C LYS A 31 -20.32 6.58 8.43
N TRP A 32 -19.91 6.13 7.25
CA TRP A 32 -19.06 4.94 7.13
C TRP A 32 -17.68 5.15 7.72
N GLU A 33 -17.18 6.38 7.61
CA GLU A 33 -15.90 6.82 8.16
C GLU A 33 -15.87 6.63 9.68
N LEU A 34 -16.99 6.88 10.38
CA LEU A 34 -17.10 6.63 11.83
C LEU A 34 -17.07 5.13 12.14
N VAL A 35 -17.79 4.33 11.37
CA VAL A 35 -17.82 2.86 11.52
C VAL A 35 -16.42 2.26 11.38
N GLN A 36 -15.59 2.83 10.49
CA GLN A 36 -14.22 2.38 10.27
C GLN A 36 -13.27 2.69 11.43
N LEU A 37 -13.57 3.66 12.29
CA LEU A 37 -12.70 4.03 13.41
C LEU A 37 -12.57 2.91 14.45
N PRO A 38 -11.47 2.86 15.21
CA PRO A 38 -11.32 1.95 16.35
C PRO A 38 -12.45 2.11 17.38
N LYS A 39 -12.72 1.04 18.14
CA LYS A 39 -13.73 1.05 19.22
C LYS A 39 -13.46 2.13 20.28
N CYS A 40 -12.20 2.36 20.63
CA CYS A 40 -11.80 3.42 21.56
C CYS A 40 -12.08 4.85 21.04
N LYS A 41 -12.34 5.02 19.75
CA LYS A 41 -12.73 6.28 19.11
C LYS A 41 -14.21 6.30 18.70
N GLY A 42 -15.03 5.40 19.26
CA GLY A 42 -16.48 5.35 19.00
C GLY A 42 -16.88 4.66 17.69
N GLY A 43 -15.95 4.00 16.99
CA GLY A 43 -16.26 3.21 15.79
C GLY A 43 -16.42 1.71 16.05
N LEU A 44 -16.57 0.92 14.99
CA LEU A 44 -16.67 -0.54 15.08
C LEU A 44 -15.33 -1.26 14.86
N GLY A 45 -14.29 -0.54 14.46
CA GLY A 45 -12.94 -1.09 14.24
C GLY A 45 -12.78 -1.83 12.92
N VAL A 46 -13.70 -1.66 11.96
CA VAL A 46 -13.61 -2.30 10.63
C VAL A 46 -12.35 -1.86 9.89
N GLY A 47 -11.89 -0.62 10.14
CA GLY A 47 -10.71 -0.02 9.53
C GLY A 47 -10.91 0.37 8.08
N ASP A 48 -10.05 1.27 7.60
CA ASP A 48 -10.07 1.71 6.21
C ASP A 48 -9.39 0.69 5.29
N LEU A 49 -10.17 0.11 4.38
CA LEU A 49 -9.68 -0.87 3.42
C LEU A 49 -8.66 -0.28 2.43
N VAL A 50 -8.80 1.00 2.05
CA VAL A 50 -7.87 1.68 1.16
C VAL A 50 -6.53 1.84 1.86
N ILE A 51 -6.52 2.26 3.13
CA ILE A 51 -5.30 2.35 3.95
C ILE A 51 -4.68 0.96 4.12
N LYS A 52 -5.47 -0.06 4.47
CA LYS A 52 -4.99 -1.45 4.61
C LYS A 52 -4.36 -1.97 3.32
N ASN A 53 -5.01 -1.78 2.17
CA ASN A 53 -4.47 -2.17 0.87
C ASN A 53 -3.17 -1.41 0.55
N SER A 54 -3.10 -0.13 0.88
CA SER A 54 -1.90 0.68 0.68
C SER A 54 -0.73 0.14 1.51
N ALA A 55 -0.95 -0.14 2.80
CA ALA A 55 0.04 -0.75 3.68
C ALA A 55 0.53 -2.12 3.14
N LEU A 56 -0.37 -2.94 2.58
CA LEU A 56 0.00 -4.20 1.93
C LEU A 56 0.85 -4.00 0.67
N LEU A 57 0.66 -2.91 -0.07
CA LEU A 57 1.53 -2.56 -1.20
C LEU A 57 2.90 -2.06 -0.71
N PHE A 58 2.94 -1.25 0.35
CA PHE A 58 4.19 -0.83 1.00
C PHE A 58 5.02 -2.01 1.52
N LYS A 59 4.38 -3.10 1.95
CA LYS A 59 5.08 -4.35 2.29
C LYS A 59 5.99 -4.82 1.15
N TRP A 60 5.63 -4.61 -0.11
CA TRP A 60 6.48 -5.01 -1.23
C TRP A 60 7.72 -4.13 -1.40
N TRP A 61 7.62 -2.83 -1.08
CA TRP A 61 8.80 -1.95 -0.98
C TRP A 61 9.71 -2.36 0.18
N TRP A 62 9.13 -2.66 1.34
CA TRP A 62 9.88 -3.20 2.47
C TRP A 62 10.65 -4.48 2.10
N ARG A 63 9.95 -5.42 1.44
CA ARG A 63 10.56 -6.68 0.98
C ARG A 63 11.62 -6.42 -0.08
N TYR A 64 11.45 -5.44 -0.95
CA TYR A 64 12.47 -5.07 -1.93
C TYR A 64 13.76 -4.62 -1.25
N ALA A 65 13.64 -3.82 -0.18
CA ALA A 65 14.78 -3.38 0.62
C ALA A 65 15.40 -4.50 1.47
N SER A 66 14.58 -5.39 2.03
CA SER A 66 15.04 -6.40 2.99
C SER A 66 15.48 -7.72 2.35
N GLU A 67 14.86 -8.12 1.24
CA GLU A 67 15.08 -9.43 0.58
C GLU A 67 16.02 -9.29 -0.62
N GLU A 68 17.20 -8.75 -0.37
CA GLU A 68 18.18 -8.36 -1.40
C GLU A 68 18.49 -9.48 -2.42
N ASN A 69 18.69 -10.71 -1.93
CA ASN A 69 19.12 -11.86 -2.73
C ASN A 69 17.96 -12.72 -3.24
N SER A 70 16.72 -12.28 -3.05
CA SER A 70 15.55 -13.04 -3.49
C SER A 70 15.43 -13.07 -5.02
N LEU A 71 14.99 -14.21 -5.56
CA LEU A 71 14.78 -14.37 -6.99
C LEU A 71 13.77 -13.36 -7.55
N TRP A 72 12.69 -13.08 -6.82
CA TRP A 72 11.68 -12.14 -7.28
C TRP A 72 12.25 -10.71 -7.41
N ARG A 73 13.13 -10.28 -6.49
CA ARG A 73 13.79 -8.97 -6.57
C ARG A 73 14.70 -8.90 -7.80
N ARG A 74 15.50 -9.95 -8.05
CA ARG A 74 16.35 -10.05 -9.24
C ARG A 74 15.54 -9.98 -10.54
N VAL A 75 14.40 -10.67 -10.60
CA VAL A 75 13.47 -10.62 -11.73
C VAL A 75 12.92 -9.21 -11.92
N VAL A 76 12.46 -8.56 -10.85
CA VAL A 76 11.95 -7.18 -10.91
C VAL A 76 13.01 -6.20 -11.40
N VAL A 77 14.23 -6.27 -10.84
CA VAL A 77 15.37 -5.45 -11.25
C VAL A 77 15.68 -5.64 -12.74
N SER A 78 15.73 -6.90 -13.20
CA SER A 78 16.01 -7.23 -14.59
C SER A 78 14.91 -6.78 -15.56
N ILE A 79 13.63 -6.96 -15.19
CA ILE A 79 12.51 -6.58 -16.05
C ILE A 79 12.38 -5.07 -16.15
N HIS A 80 12.49 -4.36 -15.03
CA HIS A 80 12.20 -2.93 -14.96
C HIS A 80 13.45 -2.03 -15.10
N ASN A 81 14.62 -2.64 -15.30
CA ASN A 81 15.92 -1.98 -15.37
C ASN A 81 16.16 -1.04 -14.18
N GLU A 82 15.83 -1.52 -12.98
CA GLU A 82 16.09 -0.80 -11.73
C GLU A 82 17.58 -0.87 -11.39
N ASP A 83 18.08 0.11 -10.66
CA ASP A 83 19.37 -0.01 -10.00
C ASP A 83 19.28 -1.03 -8.85
N GLN A 84 20.42 -1.58 -8.43
CA GLN A 84 20.45 -2.54 -7.30
C GLN A 84 20.36 -1.84 -5.93
N ALA A 85 19.83 -0.62 -5.90
CA ALA A 85 19.67 0.20 -4.71
C ALA A 85 18.76 -0.48 -3.67
N ILE A 86 18.88 -0.04 -2.42
CA ILE A 86 18.09 -0.60 -1.32
C ILE A 86 16.60 -0.28 -1.52
N LEU A 87 16.28 0.97 -1.86
CA LEU A 87 14.92 1.36 -2.17
C LEU A 87 14.68 1.32 -3.69
N PRO A 88 13.45 1.00 -4.12
CA PRO A 88 13.07 1.14 -5.52
C PRO A 88 13.28 2.58 -6.01
N SER A 89 13.57 2.74 -7.29
CA SER A 89 13.57 4.07 -7.87
C SER A 89 12.18 4.72 -7.75
N TRP A 90 12.17 6.01 -7.44
CA TRP A 90 10.97 6.84 -7.49
C TRP A 90 10.43 7.00 -8.92
N ASN A 91 11.29 6.75 -9.90
CA ASN A 91 10.96 6.82 -11.30
C ASN A 91 10.05 5.66 -11.70
N THR A 92 9.09 5.96 -12.56
CA THR A 92 8.14 4.98 -13.07
C THR A 92 8.65 4.46 -14.41
N SER A 93 8.99 3.16 -14.49
CA SER A 93 9.50 2.57 -15.73
C SER A 93 8.40 2.49 -16.79
N LYS A 94 8.77 2.49 -18.08
CA LYS A 94 7.79 2.39 -19.18
C LYS A 94 7.12 1.01 -19.24
N ILE A 95 7.72 0.01 -18.61
CA ILE A 95 7.28 -1.37 -18.62
C ILE A 95 6.12 -1.53 -17.64
N SER A 96 4.93 -1.79 -18.18
CA SER A 96 3.73 -2.06 -17.39
C SER A 96 3.84 -3.38 -16.64
N GLY A 97 3.30 -3.43 -15.43
CA GLY A 97 3.24 -4.67 -14.67
C GLY A 97 2.83 -4.44 -13.22
N PRO A 98 2.68 -5.52 -12.44
CA PRO A 98 2.31 -5.43 -11.02
C PRO A 98 3.26 -4.54 -10.22
N TRP A 99 4.57 -4.68 -10.44
CA TRP A 99 5.59 -3.85 -9.77
C TRP A 99 5.43 -2.37 -10.07
N GLN A 100 5.22 -2.05 -11.35
CA GLN A 100 5.03 -0.67 -11.78
C GLN A 100 3.74 -0.05 -11.21
N ASN A 101 2.68 -0.83 -11.07
CA ASN A 101 1.46 -0.40 -10.40
C ASN A 101 1.68 -0.15 -8.89
N ILE A 102 2.49 -0.99 -8.22
CA ILE A 102 2.89 -0.80 -6.83
C ILE A 102 3.63 0.54 -6.68
N LYS A 103 4.66 0.79 -7.51
CA LYS A 103 5.42 2.05 -7.49
C LYS A 103 4.52 3.27 -7.70
N LYS A 104 3.65 3.24 -8.72
CA LYS A 104 2.72 4.35 -9.01
C LYS A 104 1.81 4.69 -7.82
N ILE A 105 1.23 3.67 -7.16
CA ILE A 105 0.32 3.90 -6.02
C ILE A 105 1.08 4.51 -4.85
N ILE A 106 2.28 4.02 -4.56
CA ILE A 106 3.12 4.51 -3.46
C ILE A 106 3.56 5.95 -3.72
N VAL A 107 4.02 6.27 -4.94
CA VAL A 107 4.38 7.64 -5.35
C VAL A 107 3.17 8.59 -5.27
N ALA A 108 1.98 8.13 -5.68
CA ALA A 108 0.76 8.92 -5.59
C ALA A 108 0.33 9.20 -4.13
N GLN A 109 0.63 8.29 -3.20
CA GLN A 109 0.31 8.43 -1.78
C GLN A 109 1.48 9.00 -0.98
N LYS A 110 1.85 10.24 -1.31
CA LYS A 110 3.00 10.95 -0.71
C LYS A 110 2.99 10.95 0.82
N GLN A 111 1.83 11.13 1.45
CA GLN A 111 1.75 11.17 2.92
C GLN A 111 2.07 9.80 3.53
N THR A 112 1.45 8.73 3.06
CA THR A 112 1.70 7.37 3.54
C THR A 112 3.14 6.93 3.24
N ALA A 113 3.66 7.30 2.08
CA ALA A 113 5.05 7.04 1.69
C ALA A 113 6.04 7.76 2.62
N LYS A 114 5.78 9.03 2.91
CA LYS A 114 6.59 9.82 3.85
C LYS A 114 6.60 9.19 5.24
N THR A 115 5.42 8.84 5.78
CA THR A 115 5.34 8.19 7.10
C THR A 115 6.07 6.85 7.10
N PHE A 116 6.00 6.10 6.01
CA PHE A 116 6.70 4.82 5.91
C PHE A 116 8.22 5.00 5.91
N ILE A 117 8.75 5.90 5.06
CA ILE A 117 10.19 6.20 4.99
C ILE A 117 10.72 6.73 6.32
N GLN A 118 9.97 7.61 6.99
CA GLN A 118 10.33 8.12 8.30
C GLN A 118 10.46 7.02 9.38
N ASN A 119 9.72 5.91 9.23
CA ASN A 119 9.80 4.77 10.13
C ASN A 119 10.72 3.66 9.62
N LEU A 120 11.39 3.87 8.48
CA LEU A 120 12.29 2.90 7.88
C LEU A 120 13.72 3.19 8.36
N GLN A 121 14.27 2.28 9.16
CA GLN A 121 15.67 2.35 9.57
C GLN A 121 16.53 1.56 8.59
N LEU A 122 17.34 2.28 7.80
CA LEU A 122 18.34 1.68 6.94
C LEU A 122 19.62 1.42 7.74
N SER A 123 20.03 0.16 7.85
CA SER A 123 21.37 -0.16 8.36
C SER A 123 22.39 0.03 7.23
N MET A 124 23.29 1.01 7.39
CA MET A 124 24.32 1.27 6.39
C MET A 124 25.38 0.17 6.42
N GLY A 125 25.45 -0.62 5.35
CA GLY A 125 26.58 -1.50 5.07
C GLY A 125 27.76 -0.72 4.48
N ASN A 126 28.26 -1.15 3.32
CA ASN A 126 29.37 -0.49 2.61
C ASN A 126 28.95 0.74 1.76
N GLY A 127 27.70 1.18 1.85
CA GLY A 127 27.18 2.38 1.17
C GLY A 127 26.99 2.28 -0.35
N SER A 128 27.41 1.19 -1.02
CA SER A 128 27.39 1.11 -2.49
C SER A 128 25.99 1.02 -3.11
N ARG A 129 24.94 0.93 -2.30
CA ARG A 129 23.54 0.72 -2.71
C ARG A 129 22.57 1.75 -2.13
N ILE A 130 23.10 2.79 -1.49
CA ILE A 130 22.31 3.88 -0.92
C ILE A 130 22.43 5.08 -1.86
N ARG A 131 21.31 5.61 -2.33
CA ARG A 131 21.29 6.89 -3.04
C ARG A 131 21.11 7.99 -2.01
N PHE A 132 22.22 8.53 -1.53
CA PHE A 132 22.23 9.54 -0.45
C PHE A 132 21.25 10.71 -0.68
N TRP A 133 21.09 11.14 -1.93
CA TRP A 133 20.20 12.27 -2.28
C TRP A 133 18.74 11.88 -2.55
N ASP A 134 18.46 10.61 -2.87
CA ASP A 134 17.12 10.15 -3.27
C ASP A 134 16.43 9.29 -2.18
N ASP A 135 17.21 8.69 -1.29
CA ASP A 135 16.75 7.78 -0.25
C ASP A 135 16.68 8.44 1.16
N CYS A 136 17.12 9.70 1.29
CA CYS A 136 17.08 10.50 2.52
C CYS A 136 16.01 11.61 2.48
#